data_AF-A0B5G0-F1
#
_entry.id   AF-A0B5G0-F1
#
_cell.length_a   1.000
_cell.length_b   1.000
_cell.length_c   1.000
_cell.angle_alpha   90.00
_cell.angle_beta   90.00
_cell.angle_gamma   90.00
#
_symmetry.space_group_name_H-M   'P 1'
#
loop_
_entity.id
_entity.type
_entity.pdbx_description
1 polymer ?
#
loop_
_entity_poly.entity_id
_entity_poly.type
_entity_poly.pdbx_seq_one_letter_code
_entity_poly.pdbx_strand_id
1 'polypeptide(L)'
;MKCLRCGCCCIHLDVAIPNPDAIRPDGTLDKTHRMPVMFKRAGEPCPHLTFADGIAVCRIHEMECYRGSPCELFEQVGSQDDVCVLNAYFRCMRLSEDEN
;
A
#
# COMPACT_ATOMS: atom_id res chain seq x y z
N MET A 1 12.21 -7.10 -3.03
CA MET A 1 11.03 -7.87 -3.46
C MET A 1 9.83 -7.16 -2.90
N LYS A 2 9.06 -6.56 -3.79
CA LYS A 2 7.89 -5.74 -3.53
C LYS A 2 6.81 -6.64 -2.95
N CYS A 3 6.00 -6.18 -2.00
CA CYS A 3 4.95 -7.03 -1.43
C CYS A 3 3.91 -7.38 -2.51
N LEU A 4 4.10 -8.53 -3.17
CA LEU A 4 3.20 -9.11 -4.16
C LEU A 4 2.32 -10.22 -3.55
N ARG A 5 2.21 -10.26 -2.22
CA ARG A 5 1.69 -11.43 -1.49
C ARG A 5 0.18 -11.36 -1.27
N CYS A 6 -0.25 -10.45 -0.39
CA CYS A 6 -1.62 -10.42 0.10
C CYS A 6 -2.39 -9.14 -0.24
N GLY A 7 -1.71 -8.09 -0.70
CA GLY A 7 -2.32 -6.77 -0.94
C GLY A 7 -2.74 -6.02 0.33
N CYS A 8 -2.47 -6.58 1.51
CA CYS A 8 -2.85 -6.00 2.81
C CYS A 8 -1.82 -5.03 3.39
N CYS A 9 -0.78 -4.63 2.63
CA CYS A 9 0.34 -3.84 3.13
C CYS A 9 -0.06 -2.56 3.89
N CYS A 10 -1.15 -1.93 3.48
CA CYS A 10 -1.69 -0.74 4.13
C CYS A 10 -3.16 -0.88 4.53
N ILE A 11 -3.76 -2.08 4.50
CA ILE A 11 -5.20 -2.24 4.78
C ILE A 11 -5.56 -1.81 6.21
N HIS A 12 -4.63 -1.94 7.16
CA HIS A 12 -4.83 -1.55 8.56
C HIS A 12 -4.34 -0.14 8.87
N LEU A 13 -3.94 0.63 7.86
CA LEU A 13 -3.34 1.95 8.05
C LEU A 13 -4.25 3.05 7.50
N ASP A 14 -4.43 4.09 8.31
CA ASP A 14 -4.81 5.42 7.85
C ASP A 14 -3.56 6.09 7.26
N VAL A 15 -3.52 6.26 5.93
CA VAL A 15 -2.28 6.66 5.24
C VAL A 15 -2.56 7.57 4.04
N ALA A 16 -1.69 8.56 3.87
CA ALA A 16 -1.66 9.40 2.69
C ALA A 16 -0.93 8.66 1.55
N ILE A 17 -1.59 8.50 0.41
CA ILE A 17 -1.08 7.78 -0.76
C ILE A 17 -1.12 8.68 -1.99
N PRO A 18 -0.25 8.46 -3.00
CA PRO A 18 -0.38 9.14 -4.29
C PRO A 18 -1.80 9.02 -4.84
N ASN A 19 -2.38 10.10 -5.34
CA ASN A 19 -3.67 10.02 -6.02
C ASN A 19 -3.45 9.40 -7.41
N PRO A 20 -4.13 8.29 -7.79
CA PRO A 20 -4.00 7.70 -9.11
C PRO A 20 -4.17 8.70 -10.26
N ASP A 21 -5.11 9.64 -10.13
CA ASP A 21 -5.40 10.64 -11.16
C ASP A 21 -4.30 11.71 -11.30
N ALA A 22 -3.41 11.80 -10.32
CA ALA A 22 -2.27 12.71 -10.33
C ALA A 22 -0.97 12.04 -10.78
N ILE A 23 -0.98 10.74 -11.10
CA ILE A 23 0.22 10.04 -11.56
C ILE A 23 0.37 10.25 -13.06
N ARG A 24 1.51 10.80 -13.46
CA ARG A 24 1.86 11.03 -14.86
C ARG A 24 2.27 9.72 -15.55
N PRO A 25 2.26 9.66 -16.90
CA PRO A 25 2.69 8.48 -17.64
C PRO A 25 4.13 8.02 -17.34
N ASP A 26 5.01 8.93 -16.89
CA ASP A 26 6.38 8.62 -16.48
C ASP A 26 6.49 8.09 -15.03
N GLY A 27 5.36 7.89 -14.36
CA GLY A 27 5.30 7.42 -12.97
C GLY A 27 5.61 8.49 -11.93
N THR A 28 5.83 9.75 -12.31
CA THR A 28 6.00 10.85 -11.36
C THR A 28 4.66 11.41 -10.89
N LEU A 29 4.65 12.06 -9.74
CA LEU A 29 3.46 12.71 -9.20
C LEU A 29 3.32 14.14 -9.74
N ASP A 30 2.17 14.45 -10.34
CA ASP A 30 1.84 15.82 -10.74
C ASP A 30 1.52 16.69 -9.52
N LYS A 31 2.53 17.44 -9.06
CA LYS A 31 2.41 18.36 -7.93
C LYS A 31 1.47 19.54 -8.19
N THR A 32 1.08 19.79 -9.45
CA THR A 32 0.14 20.85 -9.81
C THR A 32 -1.31 20.38 -9.80
N HIS A 33 -1.54 19.06 -9.72
CA HIS A 33 -2.87 18.50 -9.57
C HIS A 33 -3.53 19.02 -8.28
N ARG A 34 -4.84 19.28 -8.32
CA ARG A 34 -5.59 19.83 -7.17
C ARG A 34 -5.44 18.98 -5.90
N MET A 35 -5.32 17.66 -6.08
CA MET A 35 -5.16 16.69 -5.01
C MET A 35 -4.13 15.65 -5.44
N PRO A 36 -2.82 15.93 -5.28
CA PRO A 36 -1.76 15.04 -5.74
C PRO A 36 -1.59 13.82 -4.82
N VAL A 37 -1.99 13.96 -3.56
CA VAL A 37 -2.02 12.91 -2.55
C VAL A 37 -3.45 12.81 -2.02
N MET A 38 -3.94 11.60 -1.81
CA MET A 38 -5.24 11.32 -1.21
C MET A 38 -5.08 10.56 0.11
N PHE A 39 -6.06 10.68 0.98
CA PHE A 39 -6.09 9.93 2.24
C PHE A 39 -6.88 8.64 2.06
N LYS A 40 -6.28 7.53 2.45
CA LYS A 40 -6.90 6.19 2.44
C LYS A 40 -7.10 5.74 3.88
N ARG A 41 -8.31 5.32 4.24
CA ARG A 41 -8.65 4.95 5.61
C ARG A 41 -8.31 3.50 5.91
N ALA A 42 -8.03 3.20 7.18
CA ALA A 42 -7.95 1.83 7.65
C ALA A 42 -9.24 1.05 7.33
N GLY A 43 -9.10 -0.21 6.93
CA GLY A 43 -10.17 -1.09 6.47
C GLY A 43 -10.45 -1.02 4.96
N GLU A 44 -10.04 0.04 4.26
CA GLU A 44 -10.32 0.19 2.84
C GLU A 44 -9.24 -0.49 1.96
N PRO A 45 -9.61 -1.10 0.82
CA PRO A 45 -8.63 -1.50 -0.19
C PRO A 45 -7.87 -0.29 -0.74
N CYS A 46 -6.57 -0.44 -1.00
CA CYS A 46 -5.80 0.63 -1.64
C CYS A 46 -6.23 0.77 -3.11
N PRO A 47 -6.44 1.98 -3.65
CA PRO A 47 -6.76 2.17 -5.07
C PRO A 47 -5.61 1.76 -6.01
N HIS A 48 -4.38 1.63 -5.49
CA HIS A 48 -3.23 1.12 -6.25
C HIS A 48 -3.15 -0.40 -6.27
N LEU A 49 -3.96 -1.09 -5.47
CA LEU A 49 -4.02 -2.55 -5.42
C LEU A 49 -4.80 -3.08 -6.63
N THR A 50 -4.21 -4.04 -7.32
CA THR A 50 -4.87 -4.85 -8.35
C THR A 50 -4.59 -6.33 -8.11
N PHE A 51 -5.45 -7.21 -8.62
CA PHE A 51 -5.21 -8.64 -8.62
C PHE A 51 -4.98 -9.11 -10.05
N ALA A 52 -3.84 -9.75 -10.30
CA ALA A 52 -3.49 -10.37 -11.58
C ALA A 52 -3.11 -11.83 -11.32
N ASP A 53 -3.80 -12.77 -11.96
CA ASP A 53 -3.56 -14.22 -11.81
C ASP A 53 -3.55 -14.71 -10.34
N GLY A 54 -4.41 -14.13 -9.51
CA GLY A 54 -4.50 -14.45 -8.07
C GLY A 54 -3.40 -13.81 -7.21
N ILE A 55 -2.51 -13.02 -7.81
CA ILE A 55 -1.42 -12.31 -7.15
C ILE A 55 -1.83 -10.86 -6.90
N ALA A 56 -1.65 -10.40 -5.67
CA ALA A 56 -1.89 -9.00 -5.30
C ALA A 56 -0.72 -8.13 -5.78
N VAL A 57 -0.99 -7.10 -6.57
CA VAL A 57 0.01 -6.21 -7.17
C VAL A 57 -0.29 -4.76 -6.78
N CYS A 58 0.71 -4.03 -6.33
CA CYS A 58 0.63 -2.58 -6.16
C CYS A 58 1.18 -1.90 -7.42
N ARG A 59 0.31 -1.19 -8.16
CA ARG A 59 0.64 -0.59 -9.46
C ARG A 59 1.74 0.45 -9.42
N ILE A 60 1.92 1.12 -8.29
CA ILE A 60 2.87 2.24 -8.18
C ILE A 60 4.24 1.84 -7.65
N HIS A 61 4.43 0.59 -7.22
CA HIS A 61 5.62 0.21 -6.47
C HIS A 61 6.92 0.38 -7.30
N GLU A 62 6.83 0.28 -8.62
CA GLU A 62 7.93 0.53 -9.57
C GLU A 62 8.00 1.95 -10.11
N MET A 63 7.06 2.81 -9.72
CA MET A 63 6.97 4.19 -10.17
C MET A 63 7.75 5.13 -9.25
N GLU A 64 8.22 6.24 -9.81
CA GLU A 64 8.98 7.24 -9.05
C GLU A 64 8.13 7.89 -7.94
N CYS A 65 6.82 8.01 -8.12
CA CYS A 65 5.91 8.55 -7.09
C CYS A 65 5.80 7.68 -5.83
N TYR A 66 6.27 6.43 -5.86
CA TYR A 66 6.36 5.58 -4.67
C TYR A 66 7.52 5.98 -3.76
N ARG A 67 8.63 6.45 -4.34
CA ARG A 67 9.79 6.91 -3.57
C ARG A 67 9.45 8.15 -2.77
N GLY A 68 9.88 8.17 -1.51
CA GLY A 68 9.55 9.21 -0.54
C GLY A 68 8.08 9.22 -0.10
N SER A 69 7.24 8.29 -0.57
CA SER A 69 5.87 8.16 -0.07
C SER A 69 5.86 7.47 1.29
N PRO A 70 4.84 7.71 2.14
CA PRO A 70 4.66 6.93 3.36
C PRO A 70 4.63 5.41 3.10
N CYS A 71 4.20 4.99 1.92
CA CYS A 71 4.16 3.58 1.53
C CYS A 71 5.54 2.92 1.42
N GLU A 72 6.59 3.69 1.13
CA GLU A 72 7.98 3.18 1.06
C GLU A 72 8.51 2.83 2.47
N LEU A 73 8.12 3.58 3.49
CA LEU A 73 8.50 3.32 4.89
C LEU A 73 7.97 1.98 5.42
N PHE A 74 6.87 1.49 4.83
CA PHE A 74 6.25 0.22 5.16
C PHE A 74 6.57 -0.87 4.14
N GLU A 75 7.54 -0.64 3.23
CA GLU A 75 8.00 -1.66 2.30
C GLU A 75 8.54 -2.87 3.08
N GLN A 76 8.12 -4.06 2.67
CA GLN A 76 8.66 -5.31 3.19
C GLN A 76 9.29 -6.07 2.06
N VAL A 77 10.58 -6.36 2.20
CA VAL A 77 11.36 -7.14 1.25
C VAL A 77 11.52 -8.57 1.74
N GLY A 78 11.00 -9.54 0.99
CA GLY A 78 11.22 -10.97 1.22
C GLY A 78 10.64 -11.84 0.10
N SER A 79 10.75 -13.17 0.21
CA SER A 79 10.21 -14.14 -0.75
C SER A 79 8.69 -14.02 -0.90
N GLN A 80 8.09 -14.38 -2.03
CA GLN A 80 6.62 -14.39 -2.17
C GLN A 80 5.93 -15.28 -1.12
N ASP A 81 6.62 -16.32 -0.64
CA ASP A 81 6.10 -17.28 0.33
C ASP A 81 6.21 -16.83 1.79
N ASP A 82 6.96 -15.76 2.11
CA ASP A 82 7.11 -15.37 3.52
C ASP A 82 5.81 -14.73 4.05
N VAL A 83 5.60 -14.85 5.35
CA VAL A 83 4.49 -14.19 6.04
C VAL A 83 4.59 -12.66 5.87
N CYS A 84 3.48 -12.01 5.55
CA CYS A 84 3.39 -10.54 5.61
C CYS A 84 3.40 -10.10 7.07
N VAL A 85 4.56 -9.62 7.55
CA VAL A 85 4.75 -9.26 8.97
C VAL A 85 3.84 -8.10 9.37
N LEU A 86 3.60 -7.11 8.50
CA LEU A 86 2.67 -6.02 8.79
C LEU A 86 1.25 -6.55 9.02
N ASN A 87 0.73 -7.37 8.10
CA ASN A 87 -0.62 -7.92 8.25
C ASN A 87 -0.71 -8.85 9.47
N ALA A 88 0.31 -9.66 9.74
CA ALA A 88 0.35 -10.50 10.93
C ALA A 88 0.32 -9.67 12.22
N TYR A 89 1.17 -8.64 12.32
CA TYR A 89 1.24 -7.73 13.46
C TYR A 89 -0.10 -7.03 13.73
N PHE A 90 -0.70 -6.41 12.71
CA PHE A 90 -1.98 -5.72 12.87
C PHE A 90 -3.15 -6.66 13.17
N ARG A 91 -3.13 -7.90 12.66
CA ARG A 91 -4.12 -8.92 13.06
C ARG A 91 -3.97 -9.31 14.52
N CYS A 92 -2.74 -9.46 15.01
CA CYS A 92 -2.48 -9.76 16.43
C CYS A 92 -2.96 -8.63 17.35
N MET A 93 -2.73 -7.36 16.97
CA MET A 93 -3.20 -6.23 17.78
C MET A 93 -4.74 -6.12 17.82
N ARG A 94 -5.43 -6.37 16.71
CA ARG A 94 -6.90 -6.36 16.70
C ARG A 94 -7.50 -7.47 17.58
N LEU A 95 -6.88 -8.65 17.60
CA LEU A 95 -7.32 -9.74 18.48
C LEU A 95 -7.17 -9.37 19.97
N SER A 96 -6.19 -8.54 20.34
CA SER A 96 -6.04 -8.07 21.72
C SER A 96 -7.02 -6.95 22.12
N GLU A 97 -7.64 -6.28 21.15
CA GLU A 97 -8.67 -5.25 21.40
C GLU A 97 -10.06 -5.87 21.58
N ASP A 98 -10.33 -7.01 20.96
CA ASP A 98 -11.60 -7.75 21.07
C ASP A 98 -11.71 -8.57 22.39
N GLU A 99 -10.63 -8.70 23.17
CA GLU A 99 -10.60 -9.41 24.46
C GLU A 99 -10.74 -8.50 25.70
N ASN A 100 -11.00 -7.20 25.52
CA ASN A 100 -11.19 -6.23 26.61
C ASN A 100 -12.51 -5.43 26.47
#